data_AF-A0A7W1PD32-F1
#
_entry.id   AF-A0A7W1PD32-F1
#
_cell.length_a   1.000
_cell.length_b   1.000
_cell.length_c   1.000
_cell.angle_alpha   90.00
_cell.angle_beta   90.00
_cell.angle_gamma   90.00
#
_symmetry.space_group_name_H-M   'P 1'
#
loop_
_entity.id
_entity.type
_entity.pdbx_description
1 polymer ?
#
loop_
_entity_poly.entity_id
_entity_poly.type
_entity_poly.pdbx_seq_one_letter_code
_entity_poly.pdbx_strand_id
1 'polypeptide(L)'
;MRFGLHGRKVALLVASLAAFQWSLTAQSPASVTAKRPLAYTDVDDWRSIQGTRLSNDGQWLAYAITSQAEDGEVVVRRTTGSQEFRSARGSNPTFTADGKFLLFTILPPKSEEDEESEEGRGAEPEAGAQPPARGGAAAANNPPRNSLGIMALASGEVTTIERVGSYRLADDASTWLAYYKGTGGGAAGGGRGGRGGAG
;
A
#
# COMPACT_ATOMS: atom_id res chain seq x y z
N MET A 1 44.37 -70.51 61.50
CA MET A 1 44.92 -69.89 60.27
C MET A 1 43.80 -69.90 59.24
N ARG A 2 43.50 -68.90 58.41
CA ARG A 2 43.90 -67.50 58.22
C ARG A 2 42.94 -67.04 57.10
N PHE A 3 42.33 -65.87 57.28
CA PHE A 3 41.70 -65.01 56.24
C PHE A 3 40.62 -65.57 55.30
N GLY A 4 39.36 -65.21 55.58
CA GLY A 4 38.25 -65.25 54.63
C GLY A 4 38.09 -63.91 53.90
N LEU A 5 38.26 -63.93 52.57
CA LEU A 5 38.11 -62.82 51.64
C LEU A 5 36.79 -62.05 51.83
N HIS A 6 36.87 -60.75 52.16
CA HIS A 6 35.75 -59.80 52.04
C HIS A 6 36.10 -58.64 51.09
N GLY A 7 36.79 -58.94 49.98
CA GLY A 7 37.07 -57.99 48.91
C GLY A 7 35.94 -57.94 47.89
N ARG A 8 34.74 -57.48 48.28
CA ARG A 8 33.63 -57.30 47.33
C ARG A 8 32.51 -56.36 47.79
N LYS A 9 32.82 -55.33 48.59
CA LYS A 9 31.85 -54.30 49.01
C LYS A 9 32.46 -52.88 49.09
N VAL A 10 33.23 -52.46 48.09
CA VAL A 10 33.76 -51.07 48.04
C VAL A 10 33.34 -50.30 46.76
N ALA A 11 32.64 -50.92 45.82
CA ALA A 11 32.23 -50.25 44.58
C ALA A 11 30.73 -49.94 44.50
N LEU A 12 30.08 -49.50 45.59
CA LEU A 12 28.69 -49.04 45.55
C LEU A 12 28.40 -47.93 46.58
N LEU A 13 29.30 -46.94 46.73
CA LEU A 13 29.06 -45.77 47.59
C LEU A 13 29.73 -44.48 47.04
N VAL A 14 29.67 -44.26 45.72
CA VAL A 14 29.96 -42.94 45.11
C VAL A 14 28.83 -42.47 44.17
N ALA A 15 27.83 -43.31 43.89
CA ALA A 15 26.73 -42.99 42.99
C ALA A 15 25.49 -42.37 43.68
N SER A 16 25.65 -41.68 44.81
CA SER A 16 24.53 -41.02 45.52
C SER A 16 24.74 -39.53 45.79
N LEU A 17 25.83 -38.92 45.31
CA LEU A 17 26.08 -37.48 45.43
C LEU A 17 26.24 -36.80 44.05
N ALA A 18 25.42 -37.21 43.08
CA ALA A 18 25.36 -36.58 41.76
C ALA A 18 23.93 -36.49 41.19
N ALA A 19 22.89 -36.59 42.04
CA ALA A 19 21.50 -36.55 41.62
C ALA A 19 20.67 -35.44 42.30
N PHE A 20 21.33 -34.46 42.93
CA PHE A 20 20.64 -33.38 43.65
C PHE A 20 21.20 -31.99 43.29
N GLN A 21 21.45 -31.73 42.01
CA GLN A 21 21.88 -30.41 41.50
C GLN A 21 21.04 -29.92 40.31
N TRP A 22 19.87 -30.52 40.06
CA TRP A 22 18.93 -30.03 39.04
C TRP A 22 17.60 -29.65 39.67
N SER A 23 17.57 -28.53 40.38
CA SER A 23 16.34 -27.79 40.63
C SER A 23 16.71 -26.40 41.13
N LEU A 24 17.33 -25.55 40.30
CA LEU A 24 17.40 -24.10 40.60
C LEU A 24 17.66 -23.22 39.36
N THR A 25 17.14 -23.60 38.19
CA THR A 25 17.21 -22.75 36.98
C THR A 25 15.80 -22.58 36.39
N ALA A 26 14.89 -21.94 37.12
CA ALA A 26 13.54 -21.69 36.60
C ALA A 26 12.90 -20.37 37.07
N GLN A 27 13.69 -19.34 37.37
CA GLN A 27 13.17 -17.96 37.45
C GLN A 27 14.21 -16.99 36.88
N SER A 28 14.40 -17.04 35.56
CA SER A 28 14.90 -15.85 34.87
C SER A 28 13.77 -14.82 34.89
N PRO A 29 13.95 -13.63 35.47
CA PRO A 29 12.94 -12.59 35.37
C PRO A 29 12.73 -12.28 33.89
N ALA A 30 11.47 -12.34 33.44
CA ALA A 30 11.12 -11.90 32.11
C ALA A 30 11.53 -10.41 32.00
N SER A 31 12.52 -10.13 31.16
CA SER A 31 12.90 -8.76 30.83
C SER A 31 11.69 -8.09 30.20
N VAL A 32 11.03 -7.20 30.94
CA VAL A 32 9.96 -6.37 30.39
C VAL A 32 10.66 -5.36 29.48
N THR A 33 10.69 -5.63 28.17
CA THR A 33 11.18 -4.65 27.20
C THR A 33 10.35 -3.38 27.36
N ALA A 34 10.99 -2.32 27.84
CA ALA A 34 10.37 -1.02 27.95
C ALA A 34 9.94 -0.57 26.55
N LYS A 35 8.64 -0.29 26.38
CA LYS A 35 8.10 0.20 25.12
C LYS A 35 8.79 1.52 24.78
N ARG A 36 9.24 1.67 23.53
CA ARG A 36 9.82 2.92 23.04
C ARG A 36 8.79 4.06 23.20
N PRO A 37 9.17 5.22 23.76
CA PRO A 37 8.30 6.40 23.76
C PRO A 37 7.91 6.82 22.34
N LEU A 38 6.68 7.31 22.17
CA LEU A 38 6.21 7.87 20.90
C LEU A 38 6.95 9.18 20.61
N ALA A 39 7.57 9.27 19.45
CA ALA A 39 8.19 10.45 18.88
C ALA A 39 7.25 11.11 17.87
N TYR A 40 7.48 12.38 17.53
CA TYR A 40 6.68 13.09 16.52
C TYR A 40 6.74 12.40 15.15
N THR A 41 7.90 11.84 14.79
CA THR A 41 8.08 11.08 13.55
C THR A 41 7.17 9.86 13.45
N ASP A 42 6.72 9.28 14.58
CA ASP A 42 5.79 8.15 14.57
C ASP A 42 4.39 8.56 14.07
N VAL A 43 4.05 9.85 14.11
CA VAL A 43 2.76 10.36 13.60
C VAL A 43 2.74 10.33 12.07
N ASP A 44 3.89 10.57 11.43
CA ASP A 44 4.00 10.56 9.97
C ASP A 44 3.87 9.14 9.40
N ASP A 45 4.27 8.13 10.18
CA ASP A 45 4.17 6.70 9.84
C ASP A 45 2.76 6.12 10.03
N TRP A 46 1.83 6.89 10.60
CA TRP A 46 0.51 6.36 10.92
C TRP A 46 -0.27 6.00 9.66
N ARG A 47 -0.54 4.70 9.50
CA ARG A 47 -1.26 4.14 8.37
C ARG A 47 -2.78 4.22 8.58
N SER A 48 -3.48 4.79 7.59
CA SER A 48 -4.94 4.91 7.55
C SER A 48 -5.52 4.01 6.46
N ILE A 49 -6.65 3.37 6.75
CA ILE A 49 -7.41 2.56 5.79
C ILE A 49 -8.51 3.41 5.16
N GLN A 50 -8.63 3.34 3.83
CA GLN A 50 -9.63 4.08 3.06
C GLN A 50 -10.26 3.21 1.97
N GLY A 51 -11.44 3.61 1.50
CA GLY A 51 -12.06 3.01 0.32
C GLY A 51 -12.42 1.54 0.46
N THR A 52 -12.70 1.06 1.67
CA THR A 52 -13.01 -0.35 1.92
C THR A 52 -14.17 -0.84 1.04
N ARG A 53 -13.97 -1.98 0.38
CA ARG A 53 -14.93 -2.66 -0.48
C ARG A 53 -14.89 -4.16 -0.25
N LEU A 54 -16.06 -4.78 -0.27
CA LEU A 54 -16.22 -6.23 -0.29
C LEU A 54 -16.68 -6.63 -1.69
N SER A 55 -16.17 -7.75 -2.23
CA SER A 55 -16.67 -8.31 -3.49
C SER A 55 -18.11 -8.81 -3.33
N ASN A 56 -18.86 -8.87 -4.43
CA ASN A 56 -20.27 -9.28 -4.40
C ASN A 56 -20.49 -10.69 -3.84
N ASP A 57 -19.51 -11.58 -4.02
CA ASP A 57 -19.50 -12.96 -3.50
C ASP A 57 -18.95 -13.07 -2.05
N GLY A 58 -18.52 -11.95 -1.47
CA GLY A 58 -17.93 -11.89 -0.13
C GLY A 58 -16.57 -12.57 0.03
N GLN A 59 -15.93 -13.02 -1.05
CA GLN A 59 -14.65 -13.75 -0.99
C GLN A 59 -13.44 -12.83 -0.82
N TRP A 60 -13.54 -11.57 -1.25
CA TRP A 60 -12.45 -10.62 -1.29
C TRP A 60 -12.79 -9.31 -0.60
N LEU A 61 -11.87 -8.84 0.23
CA LEU A 61 -11.88 -7.52 0.85
C LEU A 61 -10.76 -6.68 0.23
N ALA A 62 -11.10 -5.50 -0.29
CA ALA A 62 -10.16 -4.54 -0.83
C ALA A 62 -10.20 -3.23 -0.03
N TYR A 63 -9.04 -2.62 0.17
CA TYR A 63 -8.92 -1.32 0.81
C TYR A 63 -7.60 -0.66 0.42
N ALA A 64 -7.55 0.67 0.49
CA ALA A 64 -6.33 1.43 0.32
C ALA A 64 -5.70 1.73 1.69
N ILE A 65 -4.40 1.59 1.80
CA ILE A 65 -3.59 2.06 2.93
C ILE A 65 -2.92 3.35 2.49
N THR A 66 -3.00 4.38 3.33
CA THR A 66 -2.36 5.68 3.10
C THR A 66 -1.57 6.08 4.34
N SER A 67 -0.47 6.81 4.15
CA SER A 67 0.39 7.35 5.20
C SER A 67 0.81 8.76 4.80
N GLN A 68 1.31 9.58 5.74
CA GLN A 68 1.90 10.87 5.40
C GLN A 68 3.31 10.69 4.84
N ALA A 69 4.13 9.86 5.50
CA ALA A 69 5.51 9.60 5.12
C ALA A 69 5.64 8.75 3.84
N GLU A 70 4.73 7.80 3.63
CA GLU A 70 4.87 6.80 2.56
C GLU A 70 3.83 6.94 1.46
N ASP A 71 4.21 6.37 0.32
CA ASP A 71 3.31 6.10 -0.78
C ASP A 71 2.21 5.11 -0.38
N GLY A 72 0.97 5.42 -0.73
CA GLY A 72 -0.16 4.53 -0.42
C GLY A 72 -0.07 3.20 -1.17
N GLU A 73 -0.86 2.21 -0.78
CA GLU A 73 -0.99 0.94 -1.48
C GLU A 73 -2.45 0.47 -1.46
N VAL A 74 -2.87 -0.26 -2.49
CA VAL A 74 -4.12 -1.03 -2.42
C VAL A 74 -3.80 -2.44 -1.95
N VAL A 75 -4.58 -2.93 -1.01
CA VAL A 75 -4.51 -4.29 -0.50
C VAL A 75 -5.80 -5.00 -0.86
N VAL A 76 -5.68 -6.19 -1.45
CA VAL A 76 -6.78 -7.12 -1.66
C VAL A 76 -6.48 -8.39 -0.91
N ARG A 77 -7.35 -8.79 0.00
CA ARG A 77 -7.18 -10.02 0.77
C ARG A 77 -8.42 -10.88 0.68
N ARG A 78 -8.21 -12.19 0.77
CA ARG A 78 -9.30 -13.13 0.90
C ARG A 78 -9.92 -12.98 2.30
N THR A 79 -11.25 -13.05 2.37
CA THR A 79 -11.99 -13.00 3.65
C THR A 79 -11.79 -14.27 4.48
N THR A 80 -11.46 -15.37 3.79
CA THR A 80 -11.09 -16.65 4.39
C THR A 80 -9.67 -17.04 3.96
N GLY A 81 -8.86 -17.55 4.89
CA GLY A 81 -7.46 -17.89 4.63
C GLY A 81 -6.51 -16.69 4.66
N SER A 82 -5.36 -16.84 3.99
CA SER A 82 -4.22 -15.91 4.08
C SER A 82 -3.79 -15.31 2.74
N GLN A 83 -4.54 -15.55 1.66
CA GLN A 83 -4.20 -15.02 0.34
C GLN A 83 -4.39 -13.50 0.31
N GLU A 84 -3.35 -12.79 -0.10
CA GLU A 84 -3.31 -11.34 -0.15
C GLU A 84 -2.48 -10.87 -1.34
N PHE A 85 -2.95 -9.82 -2.01
CA PHE A 85 -2.28 -9.12 -3.10
C PHE A 85 -2.18 -7.65 -2.75
N ARG A 86 -1.10 -7.02 -3.23
CA ARG A 86 -0.80 -5.62 -2.97
C ARG A 86 -0.36 -4.94 -4.25
N SER A 87 -0.72 -3.68 -4.41
CA SER A 87 -0.21 -2.85 -5.49
C SER A 87 0.10 -1.44 -4.97
N ALA A 88 1.32 -0.98 -5.24
CA ALA A 88 1.79 0.33 -4.81
C ALA A 88 0.99 1.45 -5.47
N ARG A 89 0.86 2.57 -4.76
CA ARG A 89 0.11 3.80 -5.12
C ARG A 89 -1.36 3.58 -5.45
N GLY A 90 -1.91 2.41 -5.14
CA GLY A 90 -3.29 2.09 -5.42
C GLY A 90 -4.28 2.78 -4.49
N SER A 91 -5.36 3.31 -5.05
CA SER A 91 -6.45 3.96 -4.32
C SER A 91 -7.80 3.69 -4.99
N ASN A 92 -8.89 3.99 -4.26
CA ASN A 92 -10.26 3.86 -4.74
C ASN A 92 -10.59 2.48 -5.37
N PRO A 93 -10.36 1.37 -4.63
CA PRO A 93 -10.59 0.03 -5.14
C PRO A 93 -12.06 -0.18 -5.52
N THR A 94 -12.31 -0.93 -6.58
CA THR A 94 -13.65 -1.30 -7.06
C THR A 94 -13.60 -2.69 -7.69
N PHE A 95 -14.49 -3.58 -7.29
CA PHE A 95 -14.60 -4.92 -7.88
C PHE A 95 -15.45 -4.91 -9.14
N THR A 96 -15.14 -5.81 -10.07
CA THR A 96 -16.10 -6.18 -11.12
C THR A 96 -17.30 -6.91 -10.52
N ALA A 97 -18.47 -6.82 -11.17
CA ALA A 97 -19.69 -7.47 -10.68
C ALA A 97 -19.53 -9.00 -10.55
N ASP A 98 -18.70 -9.62 -11.40
CA ASP A 98 -18.34 -11.04 -11.35
C ASP A 98 -17.22 -11.40 -10.38
N GLY A 99 -16.64 -10.42 -9.68
CA GLY A 99 -15.62 -10.63 -8.64
C GLY A 99 -14.29 -11.17 -9.17
N LYS A 100 -13.99 -11.09 -10.47
CA LYS A 100 -12.73 -11.60 -11.03
C LYS A 100 -11.61 -10.56 -11.09
N PHE A 101 -11.96 -9.29 -11.14
CA PHE A 101 -10.99 -8.20 -11.23
C PHE A 101 -11.22 -7.14 -10.16
N LEU A 102 -10.13 -6.52 -9.73
CA LEU A 102 -10.13 -5.28 -8.97
C LEU A 102 -9.57 -4.16 -9.83
N LEU A 103 -10.31 -3.06 -9.91
CA LEU A 103 -9.87 -1.81 -10.53
C LEU A 103 -9.49 -0.82 -9.44
N PHE A 104 -8.43 -0.06 -9.65
CA PHE A 104 -7.98 0.98 -8.73
C PHE A 104 -7.23 2.08 -9.48
N THR A 105 -7.20 3.27 -8.87
CA THR A 105 -6.42 4.40 -9.38
C THR A 105 -5.01 4.32 -8.82
N ILE A 106 -4.01 4.41 -9.68
CA ILE A 106 -2.59 4.51 -9.32
C ILE A 106 -2.23 6.00 -9.36
N LEU A 107 -1.88 6.54 -8.20
CA LEU A 107 -1.42 7.93 -8.10
C LEU A 107 0.03 8.06 -8.57
N PRO A 108 0.42 9.18 -9.20
CA PRO A 108 1.83 9.50 -9.44
C PRO A 108 2.61 9.49 -8.10
N PRO A 109 3.91 9.24 -8.07
CA PRO A 109 4.68 9.23 -6.82
C PRO A 109 4.59 10.59 -6.11
N LYS A 110 4.61 10.58 -4.77
CA LYS A 110 4.47 11.81 -3.97
C LYS A 110 5.55 12.85 -4.26
N SER A 111 6.77 12.43 -4.57
CA SER A 111 7.88 13.34 -4.92
C SER A 111 7.55 14.21 -6.13
N GLU A 112 6.94 13.64 -7.18
CA GLU A 112 6.50 14.40 -8.36
C GLU A 112 5.31 15.31 -8.03
N GLU A 113 4.47 14.90 -7.07
CA GLU A 113 3.29 15.65 -6.61
C GLU A 113 3.70 16.89 -5.78
N ASP A 114 4.72 16.76 -4.93
CA ASP A 114 5.27 17.83 -4.10
C ASP A 114 6.04 18.86 -4.94
N GLU A 115 6.88 18.41 -5.87
CA GLU A 115 7.57 19.28 -6.83
C GLU A 115 6.57 20.11 -7.65
N GLU A 116 5.49 19.51 -8.15
CA GLU A 116 4.44 20.22 -8.90
C GLU A 116 3.61 21.16 -8.01
N SER A 117 3.42 20.83 -6.73
CA SER A 117 2.75 21.69 -5.75
C SER A 117 3.58 22.94 -5.42
N GLU A 118 4.91 22.80 -5.38
CA GLU A 118 5.84 23.91 -5.20
C GLU A 118 5.95 24.77 -6.46
N GLU A 119 6.02 24.16 -7.64
CA GLU A 119 6.00 24.88 -8.93
C GLU A 119 4.68 25.64 -9.15
N GLY A 120 3.54 25.07 -8.76
CA GLY A 120 2.24 25.74 -8.80
C GLY A 120 2.07 26.85 -7.76
N ARG A 121 2.84 26.82 -6.67
CA ARG A 121 2.92 27.91 -5.66
C ARG A 121 3.90 29.01 -6.03
N GLY A 122 4.87 28.74 -6.90
CA GLY A 122 5.80 29.74 -7.44
C GLY A 122 5.16 30.74 -8.41
N ALA A 123 3.95 30.45 -8.91
CA ALA A 123 3.10 31.43 -9.55
C ALA A 123 2.36 32.25 -8.49
N GLU A 124 3.07 33.21 -7.90
CA GLU A 124 2.51 34.19 -6.98
C GLU A 124 1.31 34.88 -7.66
N PRO A 125 0.08 34.80 -7.09
CA PRO A 125 -1.01 35.60 -7.61
C PRO A 125 -0.65 37.05 -7.33
N GLU A 126 -0.53 37.86 -8.39
CA GLU A 126 -0.48 39.33 -8.31
C GLU A 126 -1.43 39.79 -7.18
N ALA A 127 -0.89 40.56 -6.23
CA ALA A 127 -1.57 40.95 -5.01
C ALA A 127 -2.97 41.53 -5.33
N GLY A 128 -4.02 40.74 -5.06
CA GLY A 128 -5.41 41.07 -5.38
C GLY A 128 -6.15 40.03 -6.24
N ALA A 129 -5.46 39.04 -6.81
CA ALA A 129 -6.14 37.94 -7.51
C ALA A 129 -6.67 36.89 -6.51
N GLN A 130 -7.98 36.67 -6.54
CA GLN A 130 -8.66 35.61 -5.80
C GLN A 130 -7.96 34.26 -6.11
N PRO A 131 -7.55 33.47 -5.10
CA PRO A 131 -7.01 32.14 -5.36
C PRO A 131 -8.03 31.37 -6.21
N PRO A 132 -7.60 30.69 -7.30
CA PRO A 132 -8.54 29.97 -8.13
C PRO A 132 -9.33 29.03 -7.22
N ALA A 133 -10.65 29.15 -7.24
CA ALA A 133 -11.52 28.22 -6.57
C ALA A 133 -11.05 26.80 -6.92
N ARG A 134 -11.01 25.90 -5.94
CA ARG A 134 -10.68 24.49 -6.13
C ARG A 134 -11.64 23.90 -7.19
N GLY A 135 -11.24 23.94 -8.46
CA GLY A 135 -12.12 23.67 -9.63
C GLY A 135 -12.15 24.74 -10.74
N GLY A 136 -11.37 25.82 -10.68
CA GLY A 136 -11.26 26.81 -11.75
C GLY A 136 -10.44 26.31 -12.96
N ALA A 137 -10.54 27.01 -14.10
CA ALA A 137 -10.02 26.63 -15.42
C ALA A 137 -8.54 26.18 -15.49
N ALA A 138 -7.71 26.47 -14.49
CA ALA A 138 -6.36 25.91 -14.35
C ALA A 138 -6.36 24.38 -14.12
N ALA A 139 -7.35 23.85 -13.39
CA ALA A 139 -7.55 22.41 -13.22
C ALA A 139 -8.08 21.73 -14.50
N ALA A 140 -8.75 22.48 -15.38
CA ALA A 140 -9.28 21.97 -16.65
C ALA A 140 -8.18 21.70 -17.70
N ASN A 141 -6.99 22.29 -17.52
CA ASN A 141 -5.86 22.14 -18.43
C ASN A 141 -4.75 21.21 -17.91
N ASN A 142 -4.85 20.67 -16.68
CA ASN A 142 -3.86 19.68 -16.23
C ASN A 142 -4.24 18.30 -16.83
N PRO A 143 -3.41 17.72 -17.71
CA PRO A 143 -3.71 16.40 -18.26
C PRO A 143 -3.78 15.37 -17.12
N PRO A 144 -4.65 14.35 -17.22
CA PRO A 144 -4.70 13.33 -16.19
C PRO A 144 -3.37 12.57 -16.13
N ARG A 145 -2.76 12.57 -14.94
CA ARG A 145 -1.48 11.92 -14.64
C ARG A 145 -1.63 10.61 -13.89
N ASN A 146 -2.83 10.34 -13.36
CA ASN A 146 -3.15 9.07 -12.73
C ASN A 146 -3.11 7.94 -13.75
N SER A 147 -2.90 6.72 -13.27
CA SER A 147 -3.01 5.50 -14.07
C SER A 147 -4.14 4.62 -13.53
N LEU A 148 -4.68 3.74 -14.37
CA LEU A 148 -5.67 2.74 -13.98
C LEU A 148 -4.95 1.40 -13.82
N GLY A 149 -5.05 0.80 -12.62
CA GLY A 149 -4.64 -0.57 -12.37
C GLY A 149 -5.82 -1.52 -12.47
N ILE A 150 -5.62 -2.65 -13.16
CA ILE A 150 -6.58 -3.75 -13.26
C ILE A 150 -5.88 -5.01 -12.75
N MET A 151 -6.27 -5.48 -11.57
CA MET A 151 -5.73 -6.68 -10.94
C MET A 151 -6.63 -7.88 -11.17
N ALA A 152 -6.10 -8.97 -11.74
CA ALA A 152 -6.78 -10.25 -11.82
C ALA A 152 -6.72 -10.97 -10.46
N LEU A 153 -7.86 -11.25 -9.83
CA LEU A 153 -7.90 -11.84 -8.49
C LEU A 153 -7.51 -13.32 -8.45
N ALA A 154 -7.52 -14.00 -9.60
CA ALA A 154 -7.08 -15.39 -9.69
C ALA A 154 -5.57 -15.54 -9.51
N SER A 155 -4.78 -14.59 -10.02
CA SER A 155 -3.31 -14.64 -10.05
C SER A 155 -2.62 -13.53 -9.26
N GLY A 156 -3.30 -12.41 -9.02
CA GLY A 156 -2.72 -11.17 -8.51
C GLY A 156 -2.02 -10.32 -9.57
N GLU A 157 -2.07 -10.71 -10.84
CA GLU A 157 -1.45 -9.97 -11.95
C GLU A 157 -2.11 -8.61 -12.15
N VAL A 158 -1.30 -7.56 -12.33
CA VAL A 158 -1.78 -6.18 -12.50
C VAL A 158 -1.45 -5.69 -13.90
N THR A 159 -2.47 -5.29 -14.65
CA THR A 159 -2.34 -4.54 -15.91
C THR A 159 -2.52 -3.05 -15.64
N THR A 160 -1.56 -2.25 -16.06
CA THR A 160 -1.60 -0.78 -15.88
C THR A 160 -1.89 -0.07 -17.19
N ILE A 161 -2.83 0.87 -17.15
CA ILE A 161 -3.14 1.79 -18.24
C ILE A 161 -2.77 3.19 -17.79
N GLU A 162 -1.78 3.78 -18.44
CA GLU A 162 -1.27 5.11 -18.09
C GLU A 162 -2.23 6.24 -18.51
N ARG A 163 -2.15 7.35 -17.78
CA ARG A 163 -2.82 8.63 -18.08
C ARG A 163 -4.34 8.50 -18.15
N VAL A 164 -4.94 7.84 -17.17
CA VAL A 164 -6.39 7.70 -17.04
C VAL A 164 -6.91 8.71 -16.01
N GLY A 165 -7.79 9.61 -16.45
CA GLY A 165 -8.38 10.63 -15.57
C GLY A 165 -9.55 10.11 -14.75
N SER A 166 -10.41 9.30 -15.36
CA SER A 166 -11.56 8.70 -14.69
C SER A 166 -11.96 7.41 -15.41
N TYR A 167 -12.51 6.46 -14.67
CA TYR A 167 -13.10 5.24 -15.22
C TYR A 167 -14.47 4.97 -14.61
N ARG A 168 -15.30 4.22 -15.34
CA ARG A 168 -16.64 3.78 -14.93
C ARG A 168 -16.85 2.35 -15.36
N LEU A 169 -17.16 1.52 -14.37
CA LEU A 169 -17.61 0.15 -14.57
C LEU A 169 -19.11 0.14 -14.89
N ALA A 170 -19.55 -0.82 -15.69
CA ALA A 170 -20.98 -1.13 -15.76
C ALA A 170 -21.45 -1.73 -14.43
N ASP A 171 -22.67 -1.40 -14.02
CA ASP A 171 -23.18 -1.80 -12.71
C ASP A 171 -23.38 -3.32 -12.63
N ASP A 172 -23.95 -3.93 -13.68
CA ASP A 172 -24.26 -5.37 -13.73
C ASP A 172 -23.36 -6.17 -14.67
N ALA A 173 -22.70 -5.51 -15.63
CA ALA A 173 -21.86 -6.18 -16.63
C ALA A 173 -20.38 -6.10 -16.25
N SER A 174 -19.68 -7.23 -16.37
CA SER A 174 -18.24 -7.31 -16.06
C SER A 174 -17.33 -7.34 -17.30
N THR A 175 -17.92 -7.22 -18.49
CA THR A 175 -17.19 -7.36 -19.77
C THR A 175 -16.54 -6.06 -20.23
N TRP A 176 -17.13 -4.92 -19.89
CA TRP A 176 -16.72 -3.62 -20.44
C TRP A 176 -16.47 -2.60 -19.33
N LEU A 177 -15.43 -1.80 -19.52
CA LEU A 177 -15.10 -0.64 -18.71
C LEU A 177 -14.94 0.57 -19.65
N ALA A 178 -15.49 1.71 -19.26
CA ALA A 178 -15.21 2.99 -19.91
C ALA A 178 -14.14 3.74 -19.12
N TYR A 179 -13.16 4.32 -19.82
CA TYR A 179 -12.16 5.19 -19.18
C TYR A 179 -11.83 6.39 -20.08
N TYR A 180 -11.52 7.52 -19.44
CA TYR A 180 -11.05 8.73 -20.09
C TYR A 180 -9.53 8.77 -20.03
N LYS A 181 -8.88 8.64 -21.20
CA LYS A 181 -7.44 8.75 -21.32
C LYS A 181 -7.04 10.17 -21.68
N GLY A 182 -6.13 10.75 -20.92
CA GLY A 182 -5.54 12.04 -21.25
C GLY A 182 -4.72 11.95 -22.52
N THR A 183 -4.91 12.92 -23.41
CA THR A 183 -3.99 13.15 -24.50
C THR A 183 -2.66 13.59 -23.90
N GLY A 184 -1.60 12.79 -24.08
CA GLY A 184 -0.25 13.27 -23.80
C GLY A 184 -0.03 14.57 -24.57
N GLY A 185 0.66 15.54 -23.97
CA GLY A 185 1.11 16.75 -24.64
C GLY A 185 2.16 16.41 -25.71
N GLY A 186 1.78 15.64 -26.73
CA GLY A 186 2.49 15.63 -27.99
C GLY A 186 2.20 16.98 -28.62
N ALA A 187 3.25 17.77 -28.78
CA ALA A 187 3.22 19.03 -29.50
C ALA A 187 2.61 18.83 -30.90
N ALA A 188 1.29 18.95 -31.01
CA ALA A 188 0.64 19.20 -32.27
C ALA A 188 0.96 20.65 -32.60
N GLY A 189 2.05 20.84 -33.35
CA GLY A 189 2.36 22.07 -34.05
C GLY A 189 1.21 22.41 -35.00
N GLY A 190 0.20 23.08 -34.47
CA GLY A 190 -0.86 23.72 -35.24
C GLY A 190 -0.30 25.05 -35.74
N GLY A 191 0.46 25.00 -36.82
CA GLY A 191 0.90 26.18 -37.55
C GLY A 191 -0.27 27.11 -37.80
N ARG A 192 -0.24 28.29 -37.17
CA ARG A 192 -1.16 29.39 -37.42
C ARG A 192 -0.83 29.95 -38.80
N GLY A 193 -1.35 29.29 -39.84
CA GLY A 193 -1.35 29.79 -41.20
C GLY A 193 -2.17 31.08 -41.25
N GLY A 194 -1.49 32.22 -41.13
CA GLY A 194 -2.07 33.53 -41.35
C GLY A 194 -2.53 33.65 -42.79
N ARG A 195 -3.84 33.61 -43.02
CA ARG A 195 -4.44 34.06 -44.27
C ARG A 195 -5.00 35.46 -44.03
N GLY A 196 -4.13 36.46 -44.13
CA GLY A 196 -4.54 37.85 -44.22
C GLY A 196 -5.25 38.08 -45.56
N GLY A 197 -6.53 38.40 -45.50
CA GLY A 197 -7.26 39.00 -46.60
C GLY A 197 -7.29 40.52 -46.41
N ALA A 198 -6.63 41.24 -47.31
CA ALA A 198 -6.88 42.65 -47.59
C ALA A 198 -6.27 42.97 -48.97
N GLY A 199 -7.11 43.45 -49.87
CA GLY A 199 -6.80 43.79 -51.26
C GLY A 199 -8.06 43.75 -52.09
#